data_AF-A0A231RQY2-F1
#
_entry.id   AF-A0A231RQY2-F1
#
_cell.length_a   1.000
_cell.length_b   1.000
_cell.length_c   1.000
_cell.angle_alpha   90.00
_cell.angle_beta   90.00
_cell.angle_gamma   90.00
#
_symmetry.space_group_name_H-M   'P 1'
#
loop_
_entity.id
_entity.type
_entity.pdbx_description
1 polymer ?
#
loop_
_entity_poly.entity_id
_entity_poly.type
_entity_poly.pdbx_seq_one_letter_code
_entity_poly.pdbx_strand_id
1 'polypeptide(L)' 'MVFTAASRCTDFMQYLSTKQNQLDWDEIAKLEPDAAPLSEEEERQLNSESGFMSWEEAMNELNLPTDIKS' A
#
# COMPACT_ATOMS: atom_id res chain seq x y z
N MET A 1 13.90 20.42 9.16
CA MET A 1 14.12 19.93 7.79
C MET A 1 12.80 20.12 7.04
N VAL A 2 12.73 21.05 6.10
CA VAL A 2 11.49 21.41 5.39
C VAL A 2 11.42 20.58 4.12
N PHE A 3 10.56 19.57 4.07
CA PHE A 3 10.27 18.82 2.84
C PHE A 3 9.31 19.64 1.97
N THR A 4 9.83 20.26 0.92
CA THR A 4 9.02 21.05 -0.02
C THR A 4 8.26 20.12 -0.98
N ALA A 5 7.11 20.54 -1.50
CA ALA A 5 6.33 19.73 -2.45
C ALA A 5 7.12 19.37 -3.73
N ALA A 6 8.07 20.22 -4.11
CA ALA A 6 8.95 19.98 -5.27
C ALA A 6 9.86 18.76 -5.08
N SER A 7 10.42 18.55 -3.88
CA SER A 7 11.29 17.38 -3.62
C SER A 7 10.51 16.08 -3.69
N ARG A 8 9.26 16.07 -3.22
CA ARG A 8 8.39 14.87 -3.28
C ARG A 8 8.02 14.49 -4.72
N CYS A 9 7.79 15.48 -5.58
CA CYS A 9 7.49 15.22 -6.99
C CYS A 9 8.71 14.64 -7.73
N THR A 10 9.90 15.18 -7.46
CA THR A 10 11.15 14.65 -8.05
C THR A 10 11.48 13.25 -7.53
N ASP A 11 11.29 13.00 -6.23
CA ASP A 11 11.53 11.68 -5.63
C ASP A 11 10.55 10.63 -6.19
N PHE A 12 9.27 11.00 -6.37
CA PHE A 12 8.28 10.13 -6.99
C PHE A 12 8.57 9.87 -8.46
N MET A 13 8.96 10.89 -9.24
CA MET A 13 9.38 10.70 -10.63
C MET A 13 10.62 9.80 -10.74
N GLN A 14 11.58 9.91 -9.81
CA GLN A 14 12.74 9.04 -9.75
C GLN A 14 12.37 7.59 -9.37
N TYR A 15 11.40 7.41 -8.48
CA TYR A 15 10.85 6.10 -8.15
C TYR A 15 10.19 5.46 -9.38
N LEU A 16 9.36 6.21 -10.10
CA LEU A 16 8.70 5.70 -11.31
C LEU A 16 9.70 5.38 -12.43
N SER A 17 10.74 6.21 -12.62
CA SER A 17 11.76 5.96 -13.65
C SER A 17 12.59 4.72 -13.38
N THR A 18 12.81 4.37 -12.11
CA THR A 18 13.55 3.17 -11.70
C THR A 18 12.68 1.90 -11.66
N LYS A 19 11.34 2.04 -11.65
CA LYS A 19 10.37 0.94 -11.58
C LYS A 19 9.77 0.53 -12.93
N GLN A 20 10.34 0.97 -14.06
CA GLN A 20 9.86 0.59 -15.41
C GLN A 20 9.85 -0.93 -15.71
N ASN A 21 10.48 -1.76 -14.87
CA ASN A 21 10.45 -3.23 -14.99
C ASN A 21 9.34 -3.88 -14.14
N GLN A 22 8.20 -3.21 -13.95
CA GLN A 22 7.04 -3.87 -13.37
C GLN A 22 6.39 -4.79 -14.40
N LEU A 23 6.10 -6.01 -13.97
CA LEU A 23 5.29 -6.94 -14.73
C LEU A 23 3.90 -6.36 -14.95
N ASP A 24 3.30 -6.65 -16.09
CA ASP A 24 1.89 -6.30 -16.33
C ASP A 24 0.95 -7.18 -15.49
N TRP A 25 -0.33 -6.82 -15.43
CA TRP A 25 -1.32 -7.56 -14.64
C TRP A 25 -1.50 -9.02 -15.10
N ASP A 26 -1.36 -9.29 -16.40
CA ASP A 26 -1.50 -10.63 -16.97
C ASP A 26 -0.28 -11.51 -16.67
N GLU A 27 0.90 -10.90 -16.53
CA GLU A 27 2.14 -11.52 -16.10
C GLU A 27 2.09 -11.82 -14.59
N ILE A 28 1.61 -10.88 -13.77
CA ILE A 28 1.44 -11.07 -12.32
C ILE A 28 0.47 -12.21 -12.02
N ALA A 29 -0.65 -12.29 -12.75
CA ALA A 29 -1.65 -13.34 -12.56
C ALA A 29 -1.13 -14.76 -12.86
N LYS A 30 -0.01 -14.88 -13.60
CA LYS A 30 0.64 -16.14 -13.93
C LYS A 30 1.78 -16.51 -12.98
N LEU A 31 2.13 -15.63 -12.04
CA LEU A 31 3.15 -15.94 -11.04
C LEU A 31 2.64 -16.99 -10.06
N GLU A 32 3.53 -17.88 -9.65
CA GLU A 32 3.24 -18.82 -8.58
C GLU A 32 3.00 -18.04 -7.27
N PRO A 33 1.93 -18.37 -6.53
CA PRO A 33 1.76 -17.88 -5.17
C PRO A 33 2.99 -18.23 -4.33
N ASP A 34 3.35 -17.36 -3.40
CA ASP A 34 4.37 -17.73 -2.43
C ASP A 34 3.86 -18.84 -1.49
N ALA A 35 4.81 -19.52 -0.84
CA ALA A 35 4.52 -20.57 0.13
C ALA A 35 4.46 -20.04 1.56
N ALA A 36 4.45 -18.70 1.75
CA ALA A 36 4.39 -18.14 3.09
C ALA A 36 2.98 -18.36 3.65
N PRO A 37 2.86 -18.83 4.90
CA PRO A 37 1.56 -18.83 5.56
C PRO A 37 1.09 -17.39 5.75
N LEU A 38 -0.23 -17.20 5.74
CA LEU A 38 -0.82 -15.92 6.11
C LEU A 38 -0.38 -15.54 7.53
N SER A 39 -0.11 -14.26 7.72
CA SER A 39 0.02 -13.69 9.05
C SER A 39 -1.32 -13.69 9.78
N GLU A 40 -1.29 -13.61 11.11
CA GLU A 40 -2.50 -13.52 11.94
C GLU A 40 -3.44 -12.40 11.49
N GLU A 41 -2.87 -11.27 11.04
CA GLU A 41 -3.63 -10.14 10.53
C GLU A 41 -4.29 -10.43 9.19
N GLU A 42 -3.57 -11.06 8.26
CA GLU A 42 -4.12 -11.44 6.95
C GLU A 42 -5.23 -12.49 7.11
N GLU A 43 -5.09 -13.44 8.03
CA GLU A 43 -6.16 -14.37 8.39
C GLU A 43 -7.38 -13.63 8.97
N ARG A 44 -7.17 -12.65 9.86
CA ARG A 44 -8.26 -11.83 10.42
C ARG A 44 -8.98 -11.05 9.31
N GLN A 45 -8.24 -10.44 8.39
CA GLN A 45 -8.78 -9.67 7.27
C GLN A 45 -9.54 -10.56 6.29
N LEU A 46 -8.99 -11.73 5.95
CA LEU A 46 -9.63 -12.69 5.05
C LEU A 46 -10.97 -13.21 5.61
N ASN A 47 -11.08 -13.33 6.93
CA ASN A 47 -12.29 -13.78 7.61
C ASN A 47 -13.27 -12.63 7.96
N SER A 48 -12.97 -11.38 7.59
CA SER A 48 -13.86 -10.24 7.86
C SER A 48 -15.06 -10.22 6.91
N GLU A 49 -16.27 -10.07 7.46
CA GLU A 49 -17.51 -9.94 6.67
C GLU A 49 -17.65 -8.56 5.99
N SER A 50 -16.90 -7.54 6.43
CA SER A 50 -17.02 -6.18 5.87
C SER A 50 -16.42 -6.06 4.46
N GLY A 51 -15.47 -6.94 4.11
CA GLY A 51 -14.73 -6.96 2.83
C GLY A 51 -13.82 -5.75 2.57
N PHE A 52 -14.14 -4.60 3.15
CA PHE A 52 -13.39 -3.36 3.07
C PHE A 52 -13.32 -2.71 4.45
N MET A 53 -12.28 -1.91 4.65
CA MET A 53 -12.13 -1.06 5.81
C MET A 53 -12.44 0.38 5.41
N SER A 54 -13.09 1.11 6.32
CA SER A 54 -13.23 2.55 6.18
C SER A 54 -11.87 3.24 6.30
N TRP A 55 -11.77 4.45 5.74
CA TRP A 55 -10.57 5.27 5.87
C TRP A 55 -10.23 5.57 7.33
N GLU A 56 -11.24 5.77 8.18
CA GLU A 56 -11.05 6.02 9.62
C GLU A 56 -10.48 4.78 10.34
N GLU A 57 -10.99 3.58 10.04
CA GLU A 57 -10.45 2.32 10.56
C GLU A 57 -9.00 2.12 10.13
N ALA A 58 -8.68 2.34 8.85
CA ALA A 58 -7.31 2.21 8.35
C ALA A 58 -6.34 3.18 9.03
N MET A 59 -6.76 4.44 9.27
CA MET A 59 -5.93 5.40 9.99
C MET A 59 -5.65 4.97 11.43
N ASN A 60 -6.67 4.44 12.12
CA ASN A 60 -6.53 3.98 13.50
C ASN A 60 -5.62 2.75 13.60
N GLU A 61 -5.77 1.77 12.70
CA GLU A 61 -4.96 0.54 12.72
C GLU A 61 -3.50 0.80 12.37
N LEU A 62 -3.23 1.66 11.38
CA LEU A 62 -1.88 1.96 10.92
C LEU A 62 -1.18 3.06 11.75
N ASN A 63 -1.82 3.56 12.81
CA ASN A 63 -1.37 4.71 13.61
C ASN A 63 -1.01 5.91 12.72
N LEU A 64 -1.80 6.14 11.68
CA LEU A 64 -1.58 7.25 10.76
C LEU A 64 -2.10 8.56 11.37
N PRO A 65 -1.52 9.71 11.00
CA PRO A 65 -2.02 11.00 11.45
C PRO A 65 -3.47 11.18 11.01
N THR A 66 -4.38 11.28 11.97
CA THR A 66 -5.81 11.56 11.72
C THR A 66 -6.07 13.02 11.35
N ASP A 67 -5.08 13.89 11.53
CA ASP A 67 -5.16 15.32 11.22
C ASP A 67 -4.80 15.59 9.76
N ILE A 68 -5.65 15.14 8.83
CA ILE A 68 -5.67 15.67 7.46
C ILE A 68 -6.43 17.00 7.52
N LYS A 69 -5.80 18.03 8.12
CA LYS A 69 -6.40 19.36 8.16
C LYS A 69 -6.48 19.96 6.76
N SER A 70 -7.68 20.43 6.47
CA SER A 70 -8.17 21.15 5.29
C SER A 70 -7.31 22.34 4.86
#